data_AF-A0A915SIM4-F1
#
_entry.id   AF-A0A915SIM4-F1
#
_cell.length_a   1.000
_cell.length_b   1.000
_cell.length_c   1.000
_cell.angle_alpha   90.00
_cell.angle_beta   90.00
_cell.angle_gamma   90.00
#
_symmetry.space_group_name_H-M   'P 1'
#
loop_
_entity.id
_entity.type
_entity.pdbx_description
1 polymer ?
#
loop_
_entity_poly.entity_id
_entity_poly.type
_entity_poly.pdbx_seq_one_letter_code
_entity_poly.pdbx_strand_id
1 'polypeptide(L)'
;MILEKITSKLLKDITVRNYNKNSNYIGQDVIVKYLLNIKKLYKDSGELIYKNYLNVYYNKEASELLDIDKDYIINKLNNEKIILIDNSLYNLLSNKGKESLKRQIIFSLKNIREYLFDTNLILLGNINYSFLGKNKVNIYNNREDFNFYKYKGVILDPYGDEVLKDDDIKKYDLFIFGGIVDIDLKWQYATHYLFKDIDFPHKRIEINNSIKNVPDRINILIKIILDSYYLNIPLEKAVVNNMPKKFRY
;
A
#
# COMPACT_ATOMS: atom_id res chain seq x y z
N MET A 1 -4.93 -8.75 -10.48
CA MET A 1 -4.85 -7.97 -9.22
C MET A 1 -6.24 -7.58 -8.74
N ILE A 2 -6.38 -6.96 -7.55
CA ILE A 2 -7.69 -6.83 -6.91
C ILE A 2 -8.63 -5.91 -7.67
N LEU A 3 -8.14 -4.79 -8.21
CA LEU A 3 -9.00 -3.84 -8.92
C LEU A 3 -9.53 -4.47 -10.20
N GLU A 4 -8.70 -5.23 -10.90
CA GLU A 4 -9.13 -6.00 -12.07
C GLU A 4 -10.21 -7.00 -11.71
N LYS A 5 -10.03 -7.76 -10.62
CA LYS A 5 -11.01 -8.75 -10.14
C LYS A 5 -12.34 -8.08 -9.78
N ILE A 6 -12.30 -6.95 -9.06
CA ILE A 6 -13.49 -6.17 -8.68
C ILE A 6 -14.18 -5.61 -9.92
N THR A 7 -13.42 -4.96 -10.81
CA THR A 7 -13.94 -4.32 -12.03
C THR A 7 -14.48 -5.35 -13.01
N SER A 8 -13.91 -6.55 -13.04
CA SER A 8 -14.35 -7.66 -13.90
C SER A 8 -15.78 -8.16 -13.63
N LYS A 9 -16.37 -7.73 -12.50
CA LYS A 9 -17.77 -7.99 -12.13
C LYS A 9 -18.75 -7.02 -12.80
N LEU A 10 -18.26 -5.85 -13.22
CA LEU A 10 -19.06 -4.84 -13.93
C LEU A 10 -18.96 -5.00 -15.45
N LEU A 11 -17.78 -5.40 -15.93
CA LEU A 11 -17.50 -5.57 -17.37
C LEU A 11 -16.27 -6.47 -17.58
N LYS A 12 -16.08 -7.00 -18.80
CA LYS A 12 -14.93 -7.84 -19.13
C LYS A 12 -13.85 -7.16 -19.96
N ASP A 13 -14.23 -6.16 -20.75
CA ASP A 13 -13.38 -5.57 -21.77
C ASP A 13 -13.29 -4.05 -21.56
N ILE A 14 -12.08 -3.52 -21.62
CA ILE A 14 -11.81 -2.08 -21.63
C ILE A 14 -10.85 -1.73 -22.74
N THR A 15 -11.00 -0.53 -23.29
CA THR A 15 -10.07 0.01 -24.27
C THR A 15 -9.39 1.27 -23.75
N VAL A 16 -8.11 1.42 -24.06
CA VAL A 16 -7.29 2.58 -23.68
C VAL A 16 -6.54 3.15 -24.88
N ARG A 17 -6.37 4.47 -24.89
CA ARG A 17 -5.56 5.18 -25.90
C ARG A 17 -4.07 5.18 -25.64
N ASN A 18 -3.66 4.83 -24.42
CA ASN A 18 -2.25 4.69 -24.03
C ASN A 18 -2.13 3.83 -22.77
N TYR A 19 -0.98 3.19 -22.57
CA TYR A 19 -0.71 2.34 -21.42
C TYR A 19 0.79 2.31 -21.12
N ASN A 20 1.16 1.89 -19.91
CA ASN A 20 2.55 1.68 -19.56
C ASN A 20 2.97 0.27 -19.97
N LYS A 21 3.76 0.14 -21.04
CA LYS A 21 4.27 -1.15 -21.54
C LYS A 21 5.14 -1.89 -20.53
N ASN A 22 5.74 -1.16 -19.58
CA ASN A 22 6.61 -1.72 -18.55
C ASN A 22 5.85 -2.12 -17.27
N SER A 23 4.52 -1.98 -17.24
CA SER A 23 3.73 -2.39 -16.08
C SER A 23 3.55 -3.91 -16.10
N ASN A 24 3.92 -4.58 -15.00
CA ASN A 24 3.65 -6.00 -14.81
C ASN A 24 2.14 -6.29 -14.66
N TYR A 25 1.36 -5.28 -14.27
CA TYR A 25 -0.08 -5.38 -14.01
C TYR A 25 -0.83 -4.29 -14.77
N ILE A 26 -0.94 -4.44 -16.10
CA ILE A 26 -1.53 -3.42 -16.98
C ILE A 26 -2.98 -3.13 -16.60
N GLY A 27 -3.81 -4.16 -16.37
CA GLY A 27 -5.21 -3.97 -15.97
C GLY A 27 -5.35 -3.17 -14.67
N GLN A 28 -4.56 -3.50 -13.65
CA GLN A 28 -4.48 -2.77 -12.38
C GLN A 28 -4.11 -1.30 -12.60
N ASP A 29 -2.99 -1.03 -13.30
CA ASP A 29 -2.48 0.33 -13.56
C ASP A 29 -3.51 1.20 -14.29
N VAL A 30 -4.21 0.62 -15.27
CA VAL A 30 -5.24 1.31 -16.04
C VAL A 30 -6.41 1.70 -15.13
N ILE A 31 -6.90 0.78 -14.28
CA ILE A 31 -8.01 1.08 -13.36
C ILE A 31 -7.60 2.13 -12.32
N VAL A 32 -6.40 2.03 -11.74
CA VAL A 32 -5.87 3.06 -10.81
C VAL A 32 -5.92 4.44 -11.48
N LYS A 33 -5.42 4.56 -12.71
CA LYS A 33 -5.39 5.84 -13.44
C LYS A 33 -6.78 6.35 -13.80
N TYR A 34 -7.72 5.46 -14.05
CA TYR A 34 -9.13 5.83 -14.25
C TYR A 34 -9.78 6.36 -12.96
N LEU A 35 -9.56 5.69 -11.83
CA LEU A 35 -10.07 6.11 -10.52
C LEU A 35 -9.49 7.47 -10.06
N LEU A 36 -8.26 7.78 -10.48
CA LEU A 36 -7.59 9.07 -10.25
C LEU A 36 -7.96 10.16 -11.26
N ASN A 37 -8.84 9.87 -12.23
CA ASN A 37 -9.18 10.78 -13.34
C ASN A 37 -7.97 11.20 -14.19
N ILE A 38 -6.90 10.40 -14.19
CA ILE A 38 -5.71 10.61 -15.02
C ILE A 38 -5.95 10.05 -16.43
N LYS A 39 -6.78 9.01 -16.54
CA LYS A 39 -7.14 8.36 -17.81
C LYS A 39 -8.64 8.17 -17.93
N LYS A 40 -9.11 8.19 -19.18
CA LYS A 40 -10.45 7.73 -19.57
C LYS A 40 -10.37 6.29 -20.09
N LEU A 41 -11.48 5.58 -20.01
CA LEU A 41 -11.66 4.25 -20.57
C LEU A 41 -12.65 4.33 -21.73
N TYR A 42 -12.59 3.35 -22.61
CA TYR A 42 -13.36 3.32 -23.85
C TYR A 42 -13.95 1.92 -24.11
N LYS A 43 -15.00 1.85 -24.93
CA LYS A 43 -15.65 0.59 -25.36
C LYS A 43 -15.23 0.14 -26.77
N ASP A 44 -14.55 1.00 -27.53
CA ASP A 44 -14.16 0.73 -28.91
C ASP A 44 -13.33 -0.56 -29.03
N SER A 45 -13.39 -1.24 -30.17
CA SER A 45 -12.50 -2.36 -30.44
C SER A 45 -11.03 -1.91 -30.56
N GLY A 46 -10.09 -2.84 -30.42
CA GLY A 46 -8.67 -2.55 -30.51
C GLY A 46 -7.79 -3.80 -30.50
N GLU A 47 -6.48 -3.57 -30.42
CA GLU A 47 -5.49 -4.64 -30.25
C GLU A 47 -5.50 -5.13 -28.80
N LEU A 48 -5.66 -6.43 -28.56
CA LEU A 48 -5.58 -7.00 -27.22
C LEU A 48 -4.14 -6.92 -26.70
N ILE A 49 -3.90 -6.12 -25.66
CA ILE A 49 -2.55 -5.91 -25.07
C ILE A 49 -2.37 -6.59 -23.72
N TYR A 50 -3.46 -7.00 -23.07
CA TYR A 50 -3.42 -7.65 -21.78
C TYR A 50 -4.68 -8.48 -21.55
N LYS A 51 -4.52 -9.70 -21.03
CA LYS A 51 -5.61 -10.64 -20.76
C LYS A 51 -5.45 -11.26 -19.38
N ASN A 52 -6.42 -11.01 -18.50
CA ASN A 52 -6.50 -11.62 -17.17
C ASN A 52 -7.98 -11.67 -16.71
N TYR A 53 -8.31 -11.23 -15.48
CA TYR A 53 -9.70 -11.01 -15.04
C TYR A 53 -10.45 -10.02 -15.95
N LEU A 54 -9.70 -9.09 -16.55
CA LEU A 54 -10.15 -8.06 -17.49
C LEU A 54 -9.29 -8.15 -18.75
N ASN A 55 -9.89 -7.97 -19.92
CA ASN A 55 -9.17 -7.77 -21.16
C ASN A 55 -8.95 -6.27 -21.36
N VAL A 56 -7.71 -5.88 -21.67
CA VAL A 56 -7.36 -4.50 -22.01
C VAL A 56 -6.96 -4.45 -23.47
N TYR A 57 -7.65 -3.61 -24.21
CA TYR A 57 -7.40 -3.33 -25.61
C TYR A 57 -6.74 -1.97 -25.77
N TYR A 58 -5.91 -1.84 -26.80
CA TYR A 58 -5.29 -0.59 -27.22
C TYR A 58 -5.90 -0.13 -28.53
N ASN A 59 -6.41 1.10 -28.52
CA ASN A 59 -6.81 1.81 -29.72
C ASN A 59 -6.61 3.31 -29.48
N LYS A 60 -5.66 3.90 -30.21
CA LYS A 60 -5.27 5.31 -30.07
C LYS A 60 -6.41 6.27 -30.44
N GLU A 61 -7.31 5.83 -31.33
CA GLU A 61 -8.42 6.61 -31.87
C GLU A 61 -9.75 6.32 -31.15
N ALA A 62 -9.76 5.42 -30.15
CA ALA A 62 -10.96 5.03 -29.40
C ALA A 62 -11.72 6.25 -28.89
N SER A 63 -13.01 6.39 -29.17
CA SER A 63 -13.76 7.63 -28.89
C SER A 63 -14.99 7.42 -28.01
N GLU A 64 -15.51 6.19 -27.95
CA GLU A 64 -16.71 5.87 -27.18
C GLU A 64 -16.36 5.69 -25.71
N LEU A 65 -16.66 6.71 -24.90
CA LEU A 65 -16.33 6.71 -23.48
C LEU A 65 -17.06 5.59 -22.73
N LEU A 66 -16.28 4.86 -21.94
CA LEU A 66 -16.77 3.94 -20.94
C LEU A 66 -16.77 4.64 -19.59
N ASP A 67 -17.94 4.77 -18.99
CA ASP A 67 -18.08 5.17 -17.60
C ASP A 67 -18.45 3.96 -16.74
N ILE A 68 -17.72 3.79 -15.64
CA ILE A 68 -17.83 2.67 -14.71
C ILE A 68 -18.09 3.29 -13.34
N ASP A 69 -19.00 2.69 -12.58
CA ASP A 69 -19.26 3.10 -11.22
C ASP A 69 -17.99 3.00 -10.35
N LYS A 70 -17.35 4.15 -10.12
CA LYS A 70 -16.13 4.26 -9.32
C LYS A 70 -16.41 3.99 -7.85
N ASP A 71 -17.58 4.36 -7.36
CA ASP A 71 -17.96 4.19 -5.96
C ASP A 71 -18.19 2.71 -5.68
N TYR A 72 -18.77 1.96 -6.61
CA TYR A 72 -18.82 0.50 -6.51
C TYR A 72 -17.42 -0.10 -6.34
N ILE A 73 -16.45 0.29 -7.18
CA ILE A 73 -15.09 -0.25 -7.12
C ILE A 73 -14.42 0.10 -5.78
N ILE A 74 -14.49 1.38 -5.37
CA ILE A 74 -13.89 1.86 -4.12
C ILE A 74 -14.55 1.18 -2.90
N ASN A 75 -15.88 1.05 -2.88
CA ASN A 75 -16.59 0.42 -1.78
C ASN A 75 -16.22 -1.06 -1.61
N LYS A 76 -15.92 -1.77 -2.71
CA LYS A 76 -15.45 -3.17 -2.61
C LYS A 76 -14.02 -3.29 -2.06
N LEU A 77 -13.19 -2.26 -2.18
CA LEU A 77 -11.84 -2.22 -1.59
C LEU A 77 -11.84 -2.04 -0.08
N ASN A 78 -12.94 -1.56 0.51
CA ASN A 78 -13.05 -1.39 1.96
C ASN A 78 -12.99 -2.72 2.73
N ASN A 79 -13.15 -3.85 2.04
CA ASN A 79 -13.01 -5.20 2.60
C ASN A 79 -11.58 -5.76 2.47
N GLU A 80 -10.67 -5.01 1.86
CA GLU A 80 -9.29 -5.41 1.65
C GLU A 80 -8.37 -4.83 2.73
N LYS A 81 -7.10 -5.27 2.74
CA LYS A 81 -6.10 -4.83 3.72
C LYS A 81 -5.94 -3.31 3.71
N ILE A 82 -5.82 -2.73 4.90
CA ILE A 82 -5.56 -1.32 5.14
C ILE A 82 -4.18 -1.17 5.75
N ILE A 83 -3.45 -0.18 5.22
CA ILE A 83 -2.13 0.20 5.69
C ILE A 83 -2.25 1.55 6.37
N LEU A 84 -1.79 1.66 7.60
CA LEU A 84 -1.76 2.90 8.35
C LEU A 84 -0.31 3.29 8.65
N ILE A 85 0.04 4.54 8.38
CA ILE A 85 1.31 5.13 8.79
C ILE A 85 1.01 6.27 9.76
N ASP A 86 1.40 6.11 11.02
CA ASP A 86 1.24 7.15 12.04
C ASP A 86 2.47 8.04 12.11
N ASN A 87 2.32 9.27 11.64
CA ASN A 87 3.39 10.24 11.55
C ASN A 87 3.32 11.29 12.69
N SER A 88 2.67 10.99 13.81
CA SER A 88 2.50 11.92 14.94
C SER A 88 3.84 12.41 15.53
N LEU A 89 4.91 11.62 15.40
CA LEU A 89 6.26 12.00 15.85
C LEU A 89 7.06 12.80 14.81
N TYR A 90 6.47 13.16 13.66
CA TYR A 90 7.18 13.82 12.55
C TYR A 90 8.00 15.05 12.91
N ASN A 91 7.52 15.85 13.86
CA ASN A 91 8.20 17.08 14.27
C ASN A 91 9.54 16.82 14.96
N LEU A 92 9.74 15.60 15.49
CA LEU A 92 10.99 15.18 16.11
C LEU A 92 12.07 14.78 15.09
N LEU A 93 11.70 14.55 13.83
CA LEU A 93 12.64 14.21 12.77
C LEU A 93 13.50 15.42 12.38
N SER A 94 14.77 15.16 12.07
CA SER A 94 15.62 16.13 11.39
C SER A 94 15.05 16.49 10.01
N ASN A 95 15.47 17.61 9.42
CA ASN A 95 15.04 18.00 8.06
C ASN A 95 15.32 16.90 7.02
N LYS A 96 16.47 16.22 7.11
CA LYS A 96 16.80 15.08 6.24
C LYS A 96 15.84 13.90 6.47
N GLY A 97 15.50 13.63 7.75
CA GLY A 97 14.52 12.60 8.12
C GLY A 97 13.12 12.90 7.61
N LYS A 98 12.67 14.15 7.73
CA LYS A 98 11.39 14.63 7.21
C LYS A 98 11.27 14.42 5.70
N GLU A 99 12.30 14.79 4.93
CA GLU A 99 12.33 14.56 3.48
C GLU A 99 12.43 13.08 3.12
N SER A 100 13.13 12.28 3.93
CA SER A 100 13.16 10.82 3.78
C SER A 100 11.77 10.22 3.97
N LEU A 101 11.05 10.60 5.02
CA LEU A 101 9.70 10.11 5.30
C LEU A 101 8.73 10.47 4.18
N LYS A 102 8.73 11.72 3.70
CA LYS A 102 7.90 12.13 2.55
C LYS A 102 8.11 11.22 1.34
N ARG A 103 9.37 10.92 1.00
CA ARG A 103 9.69 9.98 -0.10
C ARG A 103 9.18 8.58 0.18
N GLN A 104 9.33 8.08 1.40
CA GLN A 104 8.81 6.77 1.77
C GLN A 104 7.28 6.72 1.66
N ILE A 105 6.55 7.76 2.06
CA ILE A 105 5.09 7.82 1.89
C ILE A 105 4.71 7.79 0.39
N ILE A 106 5.40 8.57 -0.45
CA ILE A 106 5.18 8.55 -1.92
C ILE A 106 5.42 7.15 -2.49
N PHE A 107 6.49 6.47 -2.09
CA PHE A 107 6.77 5.11 -2.54
C PHE A 107 5.80 4.07 -1.97
N SER A 108 5.31 4.28 -0.75
CA SER A 108 4.28 3.43 -0.14
C SER A 108 3.01 3.46 -0.98
N LEU A 109 2.59 4.64 -1.42
CA LEU A 109 1.44 4.78 -2.31
C LEU A 109 1.63 4.07 -3.65
N LYS A 110 2.84 4.12 -4.22
CA LYS A 110 3.17 3.36 -5.43
C LYS A 110 3.02 1.86 -5.18
N ASN A 111 3.55 1.35 -4.08
CA ASN A 111 3.48 -0.07 -3.72
C ASN A 111 2.03 -0.51 -3.48
N ILE A 112 1.22 0.31 -2.83
CA ILE A 112 -0.21 0.05 -2.62
C ILE A 112 -0.95 -0.06 -3.95
N ARG A 113 -0.69 0.83 -4.91
CA ARG A 113 -1.36 0.82 -6.23
C ARG A 113 -1.06 -0.42 -7.09
N GLU A 114 0.00 -1.15 -6.81
CA GLU A 114 0.28 -2.43 -7.49
C GLU A 114 -0.75 -3.51 -7.14
N TYR A 115 -1.42 -3.38 -5.99
CA TYR A 115 -2.36 -4.38 -5.46
C TYR A 115 -3.76 -3.83 -5.23
N LEU A 116 -3.86 -2.60 -4.72
CA LEU A 116 -5.02 -1.94 -4.13
C LEU A 116 -5.20 -0.53 -4.74
N PHE A 117 -5.76 0.41 -3.98
CA PHE A 117 -5.91 1.82 -4.35
C PHE A 117 -5.53 2.76 -3.19
N ASP A 118 -5.46 4.06 -3.46
CA ASP A 118 -5.05 5.10 -2.51
C ASP A 118 -5.84 5.08 -1.18
N THR A 119 -7.12 4.72 -1.24
CA THR A 119 -8.01 4.68 -0.07
C THR A 119 -7.64 3.58 0.93
N ASN A 120 -6.82 2.60 0.52
CA ASN A 120 -6.27 1.58 1.41
C ASN A 120 -5.04 2.08 2.19
N LEU A 121 -4.55 3.30 1.94
CA LEU A 121 -3.55 3.98 2.75
C LEU A 121 -4.23 5.00 3.68
N ILE A 122 -3.89 4.91 4.96
CA ILE A 122 -4.25 5.87 5.99
C ILE A 122 -2.98 6.56 6.49
N LEU A 123 -3.00 7.88 6.55
CA LEU A 123 -1.93 8.69 7.13
C LEU A 123 -2.47 9.41 8.36
N LEU A 124 -1.87 9.16 9.52
CA LEU A 124 -2.16 9.89 10.74
C LEU A 124 -1.07 10.93 11.04
N GLY A 125 -1.46 12.00 11.73
CA GLY A 125 -0.57 13.00 12.27
C GLY A 125 -0.59 14.33 11.50
N ASN A 126 -0.38 15.41 12.24
CA ASN A 126 -0.47 16.78 11.73
C ASN A 126 0.76 17.17 10.89
N ILE A 127 0.70 16.83 9.59
CA ILE A 127 1.73 17.11 8.59
C ILE A 127 1.08 17.75 7.37
N ASN A 128 1.81 18.66 6.71
CA ASN A 128 1.41 19.12 5.39
C ASN A 128 1.63 18.00 4.33
N TYR A 129 0.55 17.29 3.99
CA TYR A 129 0.53 16.24 2.98
C TYR A 129 0.35 16.74 1.53
N SER A 130 0.51 18.04 1.26
CA SER A 130 0.36 18.62 -0.10
C SER A 130 1.29 17.99 -1.15
N PHE A 131 2.41 17.38 -0.74
CA PHE A 131 3.29 16.61 -1.62
C PHE A 131 2.62 15.37 -2.26
N LEU A 132 1.45 14.96 -1.77
CA LEU A 132 0.62 13.91 -2.37
C LEU A 132 -0.30 14.43 -3.49
N GLY A 133 -0.42 15.75 -3.69
CA GLY A 133 -1.20 16.33 -4.79
C GLY A 133 -2.67 15.87 -4.78
N LYS A 134 -3.11 15.25 -5.89
CA LYS A 134 -4.51 14.82 -6.13
C LYS A 134 -4.79 13.36 -5.75
N ASN A 135 -3.88 12.72 -5.01
CA ASN A 135 -4.04 11.34 -4.57
C ASN A 135 -5.20 11.22 -3.56
N LYS A 136 -5.90 10.09 -3.55
CA LYS A 136 -7.13 9.87 -2.75
C LYS A 136 -6.83 9.15 -1.43
N VAL A 137 -5.76 9.56 -0.75
CA VAL A 137 -5.31 8.95 0.51
C VAL A 137 -6.19 9.44 1.66
N ASN A 138 -6.53 8.55 2.59
CA ASN A 138 -7.27 8.93 3.80
C ASN A 138 -6.30 9.57 4.81
N ILE A 139 -6.56 10.81 5.20
CA ILE A 139 -5.69 11.58 6.09
C ILE A 139 -6.49 11.98 7.32
N TYR A 140 -5.93 11.74 8.50
CA TYR A 140 -6.46 12.23 9.77
C TYR A 140 -5.37 12.99 10.51
N ASN A 141 -5.67 14.23 10.90
CA ASN A 141 -4.68 15.07 11.56
C ASN A 141 -4.46 14.66 13.02
N ASN A 142 -5.52 14.17 13.68
CA ASN A 142 -5.47 13.69 15.05
C ASN A 142 -5.79 12.20 15.12
N ARG A 143 -5.17 11.49 16.07
CA ARG A 143 -5.42 10.06 16.30
C ARG A 143 -6.84 9.78 16.76
N GLU A 144 -7.44 10.69 17.52
CA GLU A 144 -8.81 10.60 18.04
C GLU A 144 -9.87 10.53 16.92
N ASP A 145 -9.56 11.08 15.75
CA ASP A 145 -10.46 11.08 14.58
C ASP A 145 -10.50 9.69 13.89
N PHE A 146 -9.62 8.77 14.26
CA PHE A 146 -9.53 7.43 13.69
C PHE A 146 -9.89 6.33 14.70
N ASN A 147 -10.96 5.59 14.41
CA ASN A 147 -11.36 4.45 15.23
C ASN A 147 -10.56 3.19 14.85
N PHE A 148 -9.45 2.96 15.57
CA PHE A 148 -8.61 1.77 15.42
C PHE A 148 -9.41 0.46 15.60
N TYR A 149 -10.26 0.38 16.62
CA TYR A 149 -10.98 -0.83 17.03
C TYR A 149 -12.11 -1.24 16.09
N LYS A 150 -12.38 -0.47 15.03
CA LYS A 150 -13.20 -0.91 13.89
C LYS A 150 -12.54 -2.07 13.12
N TYR A 151 -11.22 -2.21 13.25
CA TYR A 151 -10.42 -3.16 12.49
C TYR A 151 -9.76 -4.20 13.41
N LYS A 152 -9.50 -5.37 12.83
CA LYS A 152 -8.59 -6.33 13.42
C LYS A 152 -7.16 -5.94 13.07
N GLY A 153 -6.52 -5.18 13.95
CA GLY A 153 -5.23 -4.54 13.72
C GLY A 153 -4.02 -5.29 14.27
N VAL A 154 -2.85 -4.99 13.70
CA VAL A 154 -1.53 -5.38 14.19
C VAL A 154 -0.56 -4.21 14.05
N ILE A 155 0.29 -4.01 15.05
CA ILE A 155 1.33 -2.98 15.06
C ILE A 155 2.65 -3.62 14.64
N LEU A 156 3.29 -3.03 13.64
CA LEU A 156 4.56 -3.49 13.09
C LEU A 156 5.67 -2.76 13.83
N ASP A 157 6.24 -3.45 14.80
CA ASP A 157 7.19 -2.91 15.76
C ASP A 157 8.46 -3.79 15.74
N PRO A 158 9.64 -3.26 15.38
CA PRO A 158 10.89 -4.02 15.43
C PRO A 158 11.21 -4.61 16.81
N TYR A 159 10.69 -4.01 17.88
CA TYR A 159 10.87 -4.43 19.27
C TYR A 159 9.61 -5.10 19.85
N GLY A 160 8.63 -5.46 19.02
CA GLY A 160 7.43 -6.17 19.47
C GLY A 160 7.76 -7.57 20.02
N ASP A 161 7.01 -8.01 21.02
CA ASP A 161 7.25 -9.27 21.73
C ASP A 161 6.97 -10.52 20.88
N GLU A 162 6.11 -10.40 19.87
CA GLU A 162 5.72 -11.49 18.99
C GLU A 162 6.35 -11.39 17.60
N VAL A 163 6.61 -12.54 16.97
CA VAL A 163 7.02 -12.60 15.56
C VAL A 163 5.78 -12.60 14.67
N LEU A 164 5.81 -11.82 13.58
CA LEU A 164 4.79 -11.84 12.53
C LEU A 164 4.94 -13.09 11.67
N LYS A 165 3.87 -13.87 11.55
CA LYS A 165 3.83 -15.11 10.76
C LYS A 165 2.92 -14.96 9.54
N ASP A 166 3.05 -15.87 8.57
CA ASP A 166 2.19 -15.89 7.37
C ASP A 166 0.68 -15.92 7.71
N ASP A 167 0.29 -16.65 8.74
CA ASP A 167 -1.11 -16.72 9.17
C ASP A 167 -1.60 -15.40 9.80
N ASP A 168 -0.70 -14.63 10.42
CA ASP A 168 -1.02 -13.28 10.92
C ASP A 168 -1.38 -12.35 9.75
N ILE A 169 -0.66 -12.45 8.63
CA ILE A 169 -0.91 -11.62 7.43
C ILE A 169 -2.34 -11.81 6.91
N LYS A 170 -2.84 -13.05 6.96
CA LYS A 170 -4.22 -13.37 6.57
C LYS A 170 -5.22 -12.88 7.63
N LYS A 171 -4.86 -13.03 8.90
CA LYS A 171 -5.70 -12.77 10.08
C LYS A 171 -6.05 -11.30 10.29
N TYR A 172 -5.13 -10.37 10.04
CA TYR A 172 -5.28 -8.94 10.33
C TYR A 172 -5.69 -8.15 9.09
N ASP A 173 -6.57 -7.17 9.27
CA ASP A 173 -7.06 -6.32 8.18
C ASP A 173 -6.40 -4.94 8.18
N LEU A 174 -5.84 -4.53 9.32
CA LEU A 174 -5.13 -3.26 9.49
C LEU A 174 -3.68 -3.52 9.92
N PHE A 175 -2.73 -3.02 9.14
CA PHE A 175 -1.30 -3.06 9.45
C PHE A 175 -0.81 -1.64 9.76
N ILE A 176 -0.29 -1.45 10.97
CA ILE A 176 0.06 -0.13 11.52
C ILE A 176 1.58 0.01 11.57
N PHE A 177 2.08 1.10 11.01
CA PHE A 177 3.50 1.46 11.00
C PHE A 177 3.71 2.82 11.67
N GLY A 178 4.80 2.96 12.42
CA GLY A 178 5.31 4.27 12.82
C GLY A 178 5.95 5.00 11.62
N GLY A 179 5.70 6.31 11.52
CA GLY A 179 6.35 7.22 10.56
C GLY A 179 7.81 7.55 10.92
N ILE A 180 8.28 7.08 12.08
CA ILE A 180 9.69 7.04 12.46
C ILE A 180 10.09 5.57 12.48
N VAL A 181 11.21 5.27 11.84
CA VAL A 181 11.78 3.93 11.85
C VAL A 181 12.99 3.93 12.78
N ASP A 182 12.94 3.03 13.76
CA ASP A 182 13.81 2.94 14.95
C ASP A 182 15.21 2.39 14.63
N ILE A 183 15.98 3.07 13.76
CA ILE A 183 17.29 2.55 13.29
C ILE A 183 18.47 3.22 13.98
N ASP A 184 18.36 4.51 14.33
CA ASP A 184 19.36 5.17 15.15
C ASP A 184 19.03 4.96 16.64
N LEU A 185 20.04 4.73 17.47
CA LEU A 185 19.92 4.54 18.94
C LEU A 185 19.00 5.55 19.64
N LYS A 186 18.78 6.72 19.02
CA LYS A 186 17.90 7.79 19.51
C LYS A 186 16.40 7.49 19.45
N TRP A 187 15.97 6.52 18.64
CA TRP A 187 14.55 6.25 18.39
C TRP A 187 14.14 4.81 18.71
N GLN A 188 14.96 4.03 19.43
CA GLN A 188 14.53 2.70 19.88
C GLN A 188 13.22 2.81 20.66
N TYR A 189 12.27 1.90 20.38
CA TYR A 189 10.93 1.87 20.99
C TYR A 189 10.02 3.05 20.64
N ALA A 190 10.31 3.84 19.59
CA ALA A 190 9.41 4.95 19.24
C ALA A 190 8.05 4.43 18.77
N THR A 191 8.02 3.31 18.03
CA THR A 191 6.76 2.65 17.64
C THR A 191 6.02 2.13 18.86
N HIS A 192 6.72 1.46 19.78
CA HIS A 192 6.15 1.00 21.04
C HIS A 192 5.54 2.15 21.87
N TYR A 193 6.28 3.25 22.03
CA TYR A 193 5.81 4.44 22.72
C TYR A 193 4.61 5.09 22.04
N LEU A 194 4.62 5.15 20.71
CA LEU A 194 3.55 5.75 19.91
C LEU A 194 2.23 5.02 20.12
N PHE A 195 2.25 3.70 20.29
CA PHE A 195 1.05 2.88 20.36
C PHE A 195 0.79 2.21 21.73
N LYS A 196 1.45 2.68 22.80
CA LYS A 196 1.27 2.17 24.17
C LYS A 196 -0.17 2.20 24.70
N ASP A 197 -1.03 3.02 24.10
CA ASP A 197 -2.43 3.22 24.43
C ASP A 197 -3.39 2.47 23.49
N ILE A 198 -2.86 1.71 22.52
CA ILE A 198 -3.63 0.88 21.61
C ILE A 198 -3.43 -0.59 21.98
N ASP A 199 -4.53 -1.26 22.29
CA ASP A 199 -4.51 -2.69 22.62
C ASP A 199 -4.51 -3.57 21.36
N PHE A 200 -3.42 -3.50 20.59
CA PHE A 200 -3.14 -4.37 19.45
C PHE A 200 -1.81 -5.10 19.64
N PRO A 201 -1.64 -6.31 19.09
CA PRO A 201 -0.39 -7.03 19.21
C PRO A 201 0.73 -6.29 18.47
N HIS A 202 1.86 -6.13 19.17
CA HIS A 202 3.11 -5.63 18.60
C HIS A 202 3.88 -6.81 18.01
N LYS A 203 3.99 -6.84 16.68
CA LYS A 203 4.69 -7.91 15.96
C LYS A 203 5.88 -7.39 15.19
N ARG A 204 7.01 -8.09 15.32
CA ARG A 204 8.23 -7.85 14.55
C ARG A 204 8.34 -8.79 13.36
N ILE A 205 8.95 -8.32 12.28
CA ILE A 205 9.31 -9.16 11.13
C ILE A 205 10.74 -9.65 11.35
N GLU A 206 10.99 -10.94 11.08
CA GLU A 206 12.31 -11.55 11.20
C GLU A 206 12.68 -12.30 9.92
N ILE A 207 13.99 -12.43 9.69
CA ILE A 207 14.59 -13.42 8.78
C ILE A 207 15.56 -14.25 9.62
N ASN A 208 15.50 -15.59 9.53
CA ASN A 208 16.35 -16.48 10.33
C ASN A 208 16.37 -16.11 11.83
N ASN A 209 15.19 -15.82 12.42
CA ASN A 209 15.01 -15.39 13.81
C ASN A 209 15.77 -14.10 14.19
N SER A 210 15.99 -13.19 13.24
CA SER A 210 16.67 -11.92 13.47
C SER A 210 16.03 -10.77 12.70
N ILE A 211 15.96 -9.60 13.35
CA ILE A 211 15.53 -8.34 12.73
C ILE A 211 16.63 -7.66 11.91
N LYS A 212 17.90 -8.08 12.07
CA LYS A 212 19.08 -7.32 11.58
C LYS A 212 19.10 -7.10 10.07
N ASN A 213 18.59 -8.05 9.30
CA ASN A 213 18.59 -8.00 7.84
C ASN A 213 17.23 -7.61 7.25
N VAL A 214 16.25 -7.31 8.11
CA VAL A 214 14.92 -6.88 7.68
C VAL A 214 15.00 -5.41 7.27
N PRO A 215 14.51 -5.04 6.08
CA PRO A 215 14.44 -3.66 5.66
C PRO A 215 13.66 -2.81 6.65
N ASP A 216 14.16 -1.62 6.89
CA ASP A 216 13.63 -0.70 7.88
C ASP A 216 12.63 0.30 7.27
N ARG A 217 12.82 0.65 5.99
CA ARG A 217 11.97 1.61 5.28
C ARG A 217 10.52 1.15 5.22
N ILE A 218 9.61 2.02 5.64
CA ILE A 218 8.16 1.79 5.72
C ILE A 218 7.62 1.32 4.38
N ASN A 219 8.03 1.96 3.28
CA ASN A 219 7.55 1.57 1.96
C ASN A 219 7.96 0.15 1.57
N ILE A 220 9.13 -0.33 2.01
CA ILE A 220 9.60 -1.69 1.76
C ILE A 220 8.84 -2.68 2.64
N LEU A 221 8.65 -2.35 3.92
CA LEU A 221 7.84 -3.16 4.84
C LEU A 221 6.41 -3.34 4.33
N ILE A 222 5.76 -2.26 3.87
CA ILE A 222 4.44 -2.32 3.24
C ILE A 222 4.46 -3.25 2.03
N LYS A 223 5.49 -3.15 1.17
CA LYS A 223 5.62 -4.01 0.00
C LYS A 223 5.76 -5.49 0.37
N ILE A 224 6.50 -5.81 1.43
CA ILE A 224 6.65 -7.16 1.97
C ILE A 224 5.29 -7.74 2.37
N ILE A 225 4.49 -6.98 3.13
CA ILE A 225 3.15 -7.40 3.55
C ILE A 225 2.23 -7.63 2.35
N LEU A 226 2.21 -6.68 1.40
CA LEU A 226 1.36 -6.76 0.21
C LEU A 226 1.77 -7.92 -0.70
N ASP A 227 3.07 -8.13 -0.93
CA ASP A 227 3.57 -9.25 -1.73
C ASP A 227 3.19 -10.57 -1.08
N SER A 228 3.42 -10.71 0.24
CA SER A 228 3.10 -11.93 0.96
C SER A 228 1.62 -12.30 0.83
N TYR A 229 0.72 -11.33 1.05
CA TYR A 229 -0.72 -11.56 0.96
C TYR A 229 -1.21 -11.77 -0.48
N TYR A 230 -0.95 -10.83 -1.38
CA TYR A 230 -1.59 -10.81 -2.70
C TYR A 230 -0.88 -11.66 -3.75
N LEU A 231 0.41 -11.96 -3.57
CA LEU A 231 1.13 -12.92 -4.42
C LEU A 231 1.20 -14.32 -3.80
N ASN A 232 0.65 -14.50 -2.59
CA ASN A 232 0.69 -15.76 -1.83
C ASN A 232 2.12 -16.31 -1.71
N ILE A 233 3.08 -15.44 -1.39
CA ILE A 233 4.46 -15.82 -1.13
C ILE A 233 4.72 -15.83 0.37
N PRO A 234 5.55 -16.76 0.89
CA PRO A 234 5.90 -16.77 2.31
C PRO A 234 6.52 -15.43 2.73
N LEU A 235 6.21 -14.97 3.94
CA LEU A 235 6.63 -13.66 4.47
C LEU A 235 8.15 -13.51 4.39
N GLU A 236 8.91 -14.50 4.85
CA GLU A 236 10.38 -14.48 4.78
C GLU A 236 10.89 -14.33 3.34
N LYS A 237 10.28 -15.04 2.38
CA LYS A 237 10.60 -14.90 0.95
C LYS A 237 10.25 -13.52 0.42
N ALA A 238 9.15 -12.92 0.88
CA ALA A 238 8.77 -11.55 0.55
C ALA A 238 9.82 -10.56 1.08
N VAL A 239 10.37 -10.78 2.27
CA VAL A 239 11.48 -9.98 2.80
C VAL A 239 12.69 -10.09 1.86
N VAL A 240 13.15 -11.30 1.57
CA VAL A 240 14.33 -11.54 0.69
C VAL A 240 14.16 -10.90 -0.70
N ASN A 241 12.97 -11.00 -1.29
CA ASN A 241 12.67 -10.39 -2.59
C ASN A 241 12.73 -8.86 -2.58
N ASN A 242 12.47 -8.24 -1.44
CA ASN A 242 12.42 -6.78 -1.28
C ASN A 242 13.65 -6.21 -0.57
N MET A 243 14.58 -7.06 -0.12
CA MET A 243 15.86 -6.63 0.41
C MET A 243 16.70 -5.92 -0.66
N PRO A 244 17.38 -4.82 -0.31
CA PRO A 244 18.37 -4.20 -1.19
C PRO A 244 19.42 -5.24 -1.61
N LYS A 245 19.87 -5.19 -2.87
CA LYS A 245 20.80 -6.18 -3.44
C LYS A 245 22.05 -6.43 -2.59
N LYS A 246 22.52 -5.44 -1.83
CA LYS A 246 23.68 -5.54 -0.94
C LYS A 246 23.51 -6.57 0.20
N PHE A 247 22.28 -6.91 0.56
CA PHE A 247 21.98 -7.81 1.69
C PHE A 247 21.51 -9.21 1.25
N ARG A 248 21.46 -9.49 -0.05
CA ARG A 248 21.15 -10.84 -0.57
C ARG A 248 22.44 -11.65 -0.56
N TYR A 249 22.58 -12.56 0.41
CA TYR A 249 23.64 -13.57 0.44
C TYR A 249 23.16 -14.83 -0.26
#